data_AF-A0A914PJI8-F1
#
_entry.id   AF-A0A914PJI8-F1
#
_cell.length_a   1.000
_cell.length_b   1.000
_cell.length_c   1.000
_cell.angle_alpha   90.00
_cell.angle_beta   90.00
_cell.angle_gamma   90.00
#
_symmetry.space_group_name_H-M   'P 1'
#
loop_
_entity.id
_entity.type
_entity.pdbx_description
1 polymer ?
#
loop_
_entity_poly.entity_id
_entity_poly.type
_entity_poly.pdbx_seq_one_letter_code
_entity_poly.pdbx_strand_id
1 'polypeptide(L)'
;MKNILKFAQRFGFTELYEACWSYFKENIGLNNVCEIIQMADLCKNMQMKEKCKQIVIENKAEIEQAKLEALPKNILFDVFVL
;
A
#
# COMPACT_ATOMS: atom_id res chain seq x y z
N MET A 1 11.74 4.39 -1.03
CA MET A 1 10.95 4.03 -2.22
C MET A 1 9.72 4.92 -2.46
N LYS A 2 8.93 5.27 -1.43
CA LYS A 2 7.73 6.15 -1.53
C LYS A 2 7.89 7.39 -2.41
N ASN A 3 8.93 8.21 -2.16
CA ASN A 3 9.14 9.45 -2.90
C ASN A 3 9.44 9.18 -4.38
N ILE A 4 10.27 8.17 -4.66
CA ILE A 4 10.64 7.77 -6.02
C ILE A 4 9.39 7.36 -6.81
N LEU A 5 8.50 6.55 -6.23
CA LEU A 5 7.24 6.16 -6.85
C LEU A 5 6.37 7.38 -7.20
N LYS A 6 6.22 8.33 -6.27
CA LYS A 6 5.44 9.56 -6.50
C LYS A 6 6.06 10.43 -7.61
N PHE A 7 7.38 10.53 -7.64
CA PHE A 7 8.10 11.23 -8.71
C PHE A 7 7.89 10.54 -10.05
N ALA A 8 8.07 9.22 -10.10
CA ALA A 8 7.88 8.44 -11.32
C ALA A 8 6.47 8.61 -11.89
N GLN A 9 5.45 8.55 -11.03
CA GLN A 9 4.06 8.80 -11.44
C GLN A 9 3.85 10.24 -11.94
N ARG A 10 4.32 11.23 -11.18
CA ARG A 10 4.09 12.65 -11.48
C ARG A 10 4.73 13.09 -12.80
N PHE A 11 5.91 12.55 -13.11
CA PHE A 11 6.69 12.92 -14.29
C PHE A 11 6.53 11.92 -15.45
N GLY A 12 5.68 10.91 -15.32
CA GLY A 12 5.38 9.95 -16.39
C GLY A 12 6.51 8.96 -16.69
N PHE A 13 7.39 8.67 -15.73
CA PHE A 13 8.42 7.64 -15.88
C PHE A 13 7.83 6.25 -15.65
N THR A 14 7.14 5.72 -16.67
CA THR A 14 6.38 4.46 -16.58
C THR A 14 7.23 3.27 -16.13
N GLU A 15 8.40 3.06 -16.72
CA GLU A 15 9.27 1.93 -16.34
C GLU A 15 9.71 1.99 -14.87
N LEU A 16 10.05 3.19 -14.38
CA LEU A 16 10.42 3.40 -12.99
C LEU A 16 9.22 3.20 -12.04
N TYR A 17 8.03 3.65 -12.46
CA TYR A 17 6.79 3.44 -11.72
C TYR A 17 6.48 1.95 -11.58
N GLU A 18 6.58 1.20 -12.68
CA GLU A 18 6.39 -0.26 -12.69
C GLU A 18 7.44 -0.99 -11.86
N ALA A 19 8.72 -0.61 -11.98
CA ALA A 19 9.80 -1.18 -11.18
C ALA A 19 9.58 -0.95 -9.66
N CYS A 20 9.08 0.23 -9.26
CA CYS A 20 8.72 0.49 -7.87
C CYS A 20 7.63 -0.46 -7.38
N TRP A 21 6.60 -0.73 -8.20
CA TRP A 21 5.53 -1.65 -7.83
C TRP A 21 5.98 -3.11 -7.79
N SER A 22 6.84 -3.53 -8.71
CA SER A 22 7.46 -4.86 -8.67
C SER A 22 8.25 -5.04 -7.38
N TYR A 23 9.07 -4.05 -7.00
CA TYR A 23 9.79 -4.08 -5.73
C TYR A 23 8.84 -4.20 -4.53
N PHE A 24 7.77 -3.39 -4.48
CA PHE A 24 6.79 -3.49 -3.39
C PHE A 24 6.07 -4.83 -3.37
N LYS A 25 5.75 -5.41 -4.54
CA LYS A 25 5.07 -6.70 -4.66
C LYS A 25 5.93 -7.85 -4.13
N GLU A 26 7.24 -7.79 -4.35
CA GLU A 26 8.23 -8.79 -3.91
C GLU A 26 8.60 -8.65 -2.43
N ASN A 27 8.52 -7.44 -1.88
CA ASN A 27 9.00 -7.12 -0.53
C ASN A 27 7.87 -6.70 0.43
N ILE A 28 6.63 -7.06 0.12
CA ILE A 28 5.49 -6.80 1.00
C ILE A 28 5.59 -7.66 2.27
N GLY A 29 5.40 -7.04 3.42
CA GLY A 29 5.43 -7.69 4.72
C GLY A 29 4.60 -6.95 5.75
N LEU A 30 4.36 -7.58 6.91
CA LEU A 30 3.51 -7.02 7.96
C LEU A 30 4.03 -5.68 8.52
N ASN A 31 5.34 -5.46 8.44
CA ASN A 31 5.97 -4.23 8.91
C ASN A 31 5.72 -3.03 7.97
N ASN A 32 5.44 -3.26 6.68
CA ASN A 32 5.38 -2.22 5.65
C ASN A 32 4.05 -2.17 4.88
N VAL A 33 3.17 -3.17 5.03
CA VAL A 33 1.91 -3.30 4.28
C VAL A 33 1.01 -2.08 4.43
N CYS A 34 0.92 -1.48 5.63
CA CYS A 34 0.13 -0.26 5.87
C CYS A 34 0.68 0.95 5.12
N GLU A 35 1.99 1.02 4.90
CA GLU A 35 2.58 2.10 4.10
C GLU A 35 2.38 1.87 2.60
N ILE A 36 2.44 0.61 2.17
CA ILE A 36 2.25 0.25 0.76
C ILE A 36 0.79 0.46 0.34
N ILE A 37 -0.20 0.09 1.16
CA ILE A 37 -1.62 0.32 0.85
C ILE A 37 -1.94 1.82 0.72
N GLN A 38 -1.35 2.67 1.57
CA GLN A 38 -1.46 4.13 1.44
C GLN A 38 -0.88 4.63 0.12
N MET A 39 0.28 4.11 -0.29
CA MET A 39 0.87 4.49 -1.59
C MET A 39 0.02 4.01 -2.75
N ALA A 40 -0.54 2.80 -2.66
CA ALA A 40 -1.39 2.23 -3.69
C ALA A 40 -2.67 3.07 -3.86
N ASP A 41 -3.29 3.49 -2.75
CA ASP A 41 -4.45 4.40 -2.76
C ASP A 41 -4.10 5.76 -3.39
N LEU A 42 -3.01 6.40 -2.96
CA LEU A 42 -2.56 7.69 -3.51
C LEU A 42 -2.24 7.62 -5.01
N CYS A 43 -1.62 6.53 -5.46
CA CYS A 43 -1.26 6.35 -6.85
C CYS A 43 -2.39 5.74 -7.70
N LYS A 44 -3.56 5.47 -7.11
CA LYS A 44 -4.69 4.78 -7.75
C LYS A 44 -4.33 3.40 -8.32
N ASN A 45 -3.37 2.70 -7.70
CA ASN A 45 -3.03 1.32 -8.04
C ASN A 45 -3.97 0.36 -7.29
N MET A 46 -5.16 0.13 -7.88
CA MET A 46 -6.21 -0.67 -7.26
C MET A 46 -5.79 -2.13 -7.03
N GLN A 47 -5.04 -2.73 -7.95
CA GLN A 47 -4.57 -4.11 -7.82
C GLN A 47 -3.66 -4.26 -6.59
N MET A 48 -2.72 -3.33 -6.39
CA MET A 48 -1.84 -3.38 -5.24
C MET A 48 -2.59 -3.05 -3.94
N LYS A 49 -3.57 -2.14 -3.99
CA LYS A 49 -4.42 -1.80 -2.84
C LYS A 49 -5.18 -3.02 -2.34
N GLU A 50 -5.85 -3.77 -3.22
CA GLU A 50 -6.57 -5.00 -2.86
C GLU A 50 -5.64 -6.07 -2.30
N LYS A 51 -4.46 -6.27 -2.91
CA LYS A 51 -3.47 -7.21 -2.39
C LYS A 51 -3.04 -6.86 -0.97
N CYS A 52 -2.75 -5.59 -0.70
CA CYS A 52 -2.36 -5.15 0.65
C CYS A 52 -3.53 -5.28 1.63
N LYS A 53 -4.76 -4.95 1.20
CA LYS A 53 -5.96 -5.09 2.01
C LYS A 53 -6.16 -6.53 2.49
N GLN A 54 -6.04 -7.50 1.59
CA GLN A 54 -6.16 -8.91 1.96
C GLN A 54 -5.14 -9.32 3.03
N ILE A 55 -3.87 -8.91 2.87
CA ILE A 55 -2.81 -9.19 3.86
C ILE A 55 -3.14 -8.54 5.21
N VAL A 56 -3.64 -7.30 5.21
CA VAL A 56 -4.03 -6.61 6.45
C VAL A 56 -5.18 -7.31 7.16
N ILE A 57 -6.19 -7.78 6.42
CA ILE A 57 -7.34 -8.50 6.98
C ILE A 57 -6.89 -9.83 7.60
N GLU A 58 -6.10 -10.61 6.86
CA GLU A 58 -5.63 -11.93 7.29
C GLU A 58 -4.70 -11.87 8.50
N ASN A 59 -3.92 -10.79 8.66
CA ASN A 59 -2.86 -10.68 9.65
C ASN A 59 -3.10 -9.52 10.64
N LYS A 60 -4.36 -9.07 10.79
CA LYS A 60 -4.71 -7.88 11.61
C LYS A 60 -4.12 -7.93 13.02
N ALA A 61 -4.15 -9.10 13.66
CA ALA A 61 -3.68 -9.29 15.03
C ALA A 61 -2.15 -9.15 15.18
N GLU A 62 -1.40 -9.33 14.10
CA GLU A 62 0.07 -9.28 14.08
C GLU A 62 0.60 -7.91 13.64
N ILE A 63 -0.23 -7.11 12.97
CA ILE A 63 0.12 -5.75 12.58
C ILE A 63 0.00 -4.84 13.80
N GLU A 64 1.04 -4.06 14.06
CA GLU A 64 1.05 -3.06 15.13
C GLU A 64 -0.18 -2.14 15.03
N GLN A 65 -0.96 -2.07 16.11
CA GLN A 65 -2.20 -1.29 16.18
C GLN A 65 -2.01 0.17 15.75
N ALA A 66 -0.88 0.80 16.14
CA ALA A 66 -0.56 2.17 15.75
C ALA A 66 -0.42 2.35 14.23
N LYS A 67 0.05 1.34 13.49
CA LYS A 67 0.16 1.37 12.02
C LYS A 67 -1.21 1.27 11.36
N LEU A 68 -2.12 0.49 11.94
CA LEU A 68 -3.51 0.41 11.49
C LEU A 68 -4.22 1.74 11.74
N GLU A 69 -4.12 2.31 12.93
CA GLU A 69 -4.75 3.59 13.28
C GLU A 69 -4.23 4.78 12.47
N ALA A 70 -2.98 4.71 12.00
CA ALA A 70 -2.40 5.71 11.10
C ALA A 70 -2.93 5.61 9.65
N LEU A 71 -3.72 4.59 9.30
CA LEU A 71 -4.31 4.49 7.97
C LEU A 71 -5.39 5.59 7.78
N PRO A 72 -5.45 6.21 6.60
CA PRO A 72 -6.55 7.06 6.21
C PRO A 72 -7.92 6.39 6.42
N LYS A 73 -8.92 7.15 6.88
CA LYS A 73 -10.25 6.62 7.20
C LYS A 73 -10.87 5.86 6.03
N ASN A 74 -10.70 6.31 4.79
CA ASN A 74 -11.20 5.61 3.60
C ASN A 74 -10.61 4.20 3.49
N ILE A 75 -9.31 4.03 3.74
CA ILE A 75 -8.65 2.73 3.71
C ILE A 75 -9.13 1.86 4.89
N LEU A 76 -9.29 2.44 6.07
CA LEU A 76 -9.84 1.73 7.23
C LEU A 76 -11.25 1.20 6.97
N PHE A 77 -12.13 2.02 6.38
CA PHE A 77 -13.46 1.58 5.95
C PHE A 77 -13.36 0.44 4.93
N ASP A 78 -12.52 0.59 3.91
CA ASP A 78 -12.32 -0.44 2.89
C ASP A 78 -11.83 -1.77 3.49
N VAL A 79 -10.99 -1.73 4.53
CA VAL A 79 -10.40 -2.91 5.17
C VAL A 79 -11.35 -3.55 6.20
N PHE A 80 -12.11 -2.76 6.97
CA PHE A 80 -12.85 -3.24 8.15
C PHE A 80 -14.37 -3.25 8.00
N VAL A 81 -14.93 -2.70 6.93
CA VAL A 81 -16.38 -2.74 6.67
C VAL A 81 -16.63 -3.60 5.44
N LEU A 82 -16.80 -4.90 5.69
CA LEU A 82 -17.55 -5.84 4.85
C LEU A 82 -18.74 -6.33 5.66
#